data_AF-A0A968GM92-F1
#
_entry.id   AF-A0A968GM92-F1
#
_cell.length_a   1.000
_cell.length_b   1.000
_cell.length_c   1.000
_cell.angle_alpha   90.00
_cell.angle_beta   90.00
_cell.angle_gamma   90.00
#
_symmetry.space_group_name_H-M   'P 1'
#
loop_
_entity.id
_entity.type
_entity.pdbx_description
1 polymer ?
#
loop_
_entity_poly.entity_id
_entity_poly.type
_entity_poly.pdbx_seq_one_letter_code
_entity_poly.pdbx_strand_id
1 'polypeptide(L)'
;MNVNRSGLFWGILLIGFGALALAQQMGYMDQLPDSVWIWIFALISLVAFVAYATSGWKQWGWLFPAGIFGGLSVTAALALNNVGNAAVGSPLYFGQLLPFAAAYLTDRKNNWWALIPGGVMLFLAMVTLLVDNVGGEWVGSLFLFLIGLSFFVVYLNNRTRSWALLVAYILFVLSIAPAMASFGGDVPAYFGSIFLFAVALPFFYIYYRSSGDQWWAIIPAGVLTTLAVITTFAIAGWITDANQGGFANAILMLGLAATFAAVWLRHAKPWAKIVTIVLAVLGVVSLFFASYTEIIWPLAIILVGAYLLYTALRPKMA
;
A
#
# COMPACT_ATOMS: atom_id res chain seq x y z
N MET A 1 3.82 -42.76 -23.44
CA MET A 1 4.04 -41.52 -22.68
C MET A 1 5.27 -40.82 -23.26
N ASN A 2 5.11 -39.68 -23.93
CA ASN A 2 6.24 -38.89 -24.41
C ASN A 2 6.86 -38.16 -23.22
N VAL A 3 7.94 -38.72 -22.67
CA VAL A 3 8.65 -38.08 -21.56
C VAL A 3 9.29 -36.80 -22.08
N ASN A 4 8.95 -35.67 -21.46
CA ASN A 4 9.58 -34.39 -21.76
C ASN A 4 11.04 -34.45 -21.30
N ARG A 5 11.96 -34.71 -22.24
CA ARG A 5 13.39 -34.91 -21.98
C ARG A 5 14.03 -33.76 -21.21
N SER A 6 13.57 -32.53 -21.44
CA SER A 6 14.01 -31.35 -20.69
C SER A 6 13.57 -31.44 -19.22
N GLY A 7 12.30 -31.78 -18.97
CA GLY A 7 11.78 -31.94 -17.61
C GLY A 7 12.47 -33.06 -16.84
N LEU A 8 12.76 -34.19 -17.51
CA LEU A 8 13.51 -35.29 -16.89
C LEU A 8 14.95 -34.92 -16.56
N PHE A 9 15.64 -34.20 -17.47
CA PHE A 9 16.99 -33.70 -17.23
C PHE A 9 17.05 -32.76 -16.03
N TRP A 10 16.20 -31.72 -16.00
CA TRP A 10 16.15 -30.78 -14.88
C TRP A 10 15.71 -31.44 -13.57
N GLY A 11 14.78 -32.40 -13.63
CA GLY A 11 14.34 -33.15 -12.47
C GLY A 11 15.48 -33.95 -11.83
N ILE A 12 16.24 -34.71 -12.63
CA ILE A 12 17.41 -35.47 -12.13
C ILE A 12 18.46 -34.52 -11.54
N LEU A 13 18.74 -33.40 -12.22
CA LEU A 13 19.71 -32.42 -11.77
C LEU A 13 19.31 -31.78 -10.43
N LEU A 14 18.05 -31.38 -10.27
CA LEU A 14 17.53 -30.81 -9.03
C LEU A 14 17.54 -31.81 -7.87
N ILE A 15 17.18 -33.08 -8.12
CA ILE A 15 17.24 -34.14 -7.12
C ILE A 15 18.70 -34.37 -6.69
N GLY A 16 19.63 -34.43 -7.64
CA GLY A 16 21.05 -34.60 -7.36
C GLY A 16 21.63 -33.47 -6.52
N PHE A 17 21.41 -32.21 -6.93
CA PHE A 17 21.84 -31.04 -6.17
C PHE A 17 21.17 -30.96 -4.79
N GLY A 18 19.88 -31.28 -4.69
CA GLY A 18 19.16 -31.32 -3.41
C GLY A 18 19.70 -32.38 -2.46
N ALA A 19 20.00 -33.58 -2.96
CA ALA A 19 20.62 -34.64 -2.17
C ALA A 19 22.04 -34.26 -1.70
N LEU A 20 22.84 -33.63 -2.56
CA LEU A 20 24.16 -33.10 -2.20
C LEU A 20 24.08 -32.03 -1.11
N ALA A 21 23.16 -31.07 -1.25
CA ALA A 21 22.94 -30.02 -0.26
C ALA A 21 22.49 -30.60 1.09
N LEU A 22 21.57 -31.58 1.07
CA LEU A 22 21.11 -32.26 2.27
C LEU A 22 22.25 -33.03 2.96
N ALA A 23 23.08 -33.74 2.19
CA ALA A 23 24.22 -34.47 2.72
C ALA A 23 25.28 -33.54 3.32
N GLN A 24 25.52 -32.36 2.72
CA GLN A 24 26.36 -31.31 3.33
C GLN A 24 25.75 -30.78 4.63
N GLN A 25 24.44 -30.54 4.68
CA GLN A 25 23.77 -30.03 5.87
C GLN A 25 23.73 -31.04 7.03
N MET A 26 23.65 -32.34 6.71
CA MET A 26 23.70 -33.43 7.70
C MET A 26 25.14 -33.77 8.15
N GLY A 27 26.16 -33.07 7.62
CA GLY A 27 27.56 -33.28 7.99
C GLY A 27 28.20 -34.53 7.37
N TYR A 28 27.58 -35.12 6.34
CA TYR A 28 28.16 -36.23 5.58
C TYR A 28 29.23 -35.77 4.57
N MET A 29 29.27 -34.48 4.26
CA MET A 29 30.26 -33.87 3.37
C MET A 29 30.68 -32.50 3.90
N ASP A 30 31.95 -32.17 3.72
CA ASP A 30 32.45 -30.83 4.02
C ASP A 30 31.78 -29.78 3.12
N GLN A 31 31.51 -28.62 3.70
CA GLN A 31 31.02 -27.48 2.94
C GLN A 31 32.12 -26.96 2.04
N LEU A 32 31.76 -26.66 0.79
CA LEU A 32 32.67 -25.96 -0.11
C LEU A 32 33.02 -24.59 0.49
N PRO A 33 34.28 -24.13 0.35
CA PRO A 33 34.64 -22.79 0.76
C PRO A 33 33.73 -21.75 0.09
N ASP A 34 33.30 -20.73 0.82
CA ASP A 34 32.44 -19.65 0.31
C ASP A 34 33.04 -18.95 -0.93
N SER A 35 34.37 -18.93 -1.04
CA SER A 35 35.08 -18.40 -2.21
C SER A 35 34.74 -19.15 -3.51
N VAL A 36 34.47 -20.46 -3.43
CA VAL A 36 34.06 -21.26 -4.59
C VAL A 36 32.69 -20.82 -5.09
N TRP A 37 31.76 -20.53 -4.17
CA TRP A 37 30.42 -20.05 -4.53
C TRP A 37 30.45 -18.69 -5.22
N ILE A 38 31.32 -17.78 -4.79
CA ILE A 38 31.52 -16.48 -5.46
C ILE A 38 31.90 -16.66 -6.93
N TRP A 39 32.84 -17.57 -7.23
CA TRP A 39 33.28 -17.87 -8.60
C TRP A 39 32.19 -18.56 -9.42
N ILE A 40 31.44 -19.48 -8.83
CA ILE A 40 30.30 -20.13 -9.49
C ILE A 40 29.24 -19.08 -9.88
N PHE A 41 28.86 -18.20 -8.95
CA PHE A 41 27.88 -17.14 -9.22
C PHE A 41 28.40 -16.15 -10.27
N ALA A 42 29.68 -15.76 -10.20
CA ALA A 42 30.30 -14.90 -11.21
C ALA A 42 30.28 -15.53 -12.60
N LEU A 43 30.58 -16.84 -12.70
CA LEU A 43 30.57 -17.56 -13.96
C LEU A 43 29.17 -17.65 -14.55
N ILE A 44 28.15 -17.98 -13.75
CA ILE A 44 26.76 -18.02 -14.21
C ILE A 44 26.31 -16.64 -14.69
N SER A 45 26.67 -15.59 -13.94
CA SER A 45 26.38 -14.20 -14.30
C SER A 45 26.99 -13.84 -15.65
N LEU A 46 28.27 -14.17 -15.86
CA LEU A 46 29.00 -13.90 -17.09
C LEU A 46 28.39 -14.65 -18.28
N VAL A 47 28.08 -15.93 -18.12
CA VAL A 47 27.45 -16.75 -19.19
C VAL A 47 26.10 -16.16 -19.58
N ALA A 48 25.27 -15.79 -18.60
CA ALA A 48 23.98 -15.15 -18.86
C ALA A 48 24.13 -13.78 -19.55
N PHE A 49 25.12 -12.98 -19.14
CA PHE A 49 25.40 -11.70 -19.78
C PHE A 49 25.90 -11.87 -21.24
N VAL A 50 26.76 -12.86 -21.50
CA VAL A 50 27.20 -13.20 -22.86
C VAL A 50 26.03 -13.69 -23.71
N ALA A 51 25.12 -14.49 -23.15
CA ALA A 51 23.89 -14.90 -23.84
C ALA A 51 23.00 -13.68 -24.19
N TYR A 52 22.89 -12.71 -23.28
CA TYR A 52 22.20 -11.46 -23.56
C TYR A 52 22.86 -10.66 -24.70
N ALA A 53 24.18 -10.48 -24.65
CA ALA A 53 24.93 -9.73 -25.67
C ALA A 53 24.85 -10.40 -27.05
N THR A 54 25.02 -11.73 -27.10
CA THR A 54 24.93 -12.52 -28.35
C THR A 54 23.52 -12.58 -28.92
N SER A 55 22.48 -12.37 -28.12
CA SER A 55 21.09 -12.18 -28.59
C SER A 55 20.85 -10.82 -29.29
N GLY A 56 21.88 -9.99 -29.41
CA GLY A 56 21.78 -8.64 -30.00
C GLY A 56 21.06 -7.64 -29.09
N TRP A 57 21.18 -7.79 -27.76
CA TRP A 57 20.59 -6.90 -26.75
C TRP A 57 19.06 -6.84 -26.74
N LYS A 58 18.39 -7.85 -27.34
CA LYS A 58 16.92 -7.89 -27.44
C LYS A 58 16.29 -8.72 -26.33
N GLN A 59 16.93 -9.82 -25.94
CA GLN A 59 16.38 -10.76 -24.96
C GLN A 59 16.75 -10.36 -23.53
N TRP A 60 16.20 -9.25 -23.06
CA TRP A 60 16.45 -8.69 -21.71
C TRP A 60 16.20 -9.67 -20.57
N GLY A 61 15.43 -10.75 -20.78
CA GLY A 61 15.22 -11.81 -19.78
C GLY A 61 16.52 -12.47 -19.28
N TRP A 62 17.57 -12.53 -20.10
CA TRP A 62 18.89 -13.02 -19.69
C TRP A 62 19.57 -12.15 -18.63
N LEU A 63 19.14 -10.90 -18.46
CA LEU A 63 19.64 -10.04 -17.41
C LEU A 63 19.17 -10.44 -16.01
N PHE A 64 18.12 -11.26 -15.87
CA PHE A 64 17.74 -11.80 -14.56
C PHE A 64 18.82 -12.70 -13.98
N PRO A 65 19.22 -13.81 -14.64
CA PRO A 65 20.33 -14.61 -14.13
C PRO A 65 21.64 -13.81 -14.07
N ALA A 66 21.92 -12.95 -15.06
CA ALA A 66 23.12 -12.10 -15.01
C ALA A 66 23.16 -11.21 -13.74
N GLY A 67 22.08 -10.50 -13.48
CA GLY A 67 21.95 -9.58 -12.36
C GLY A 67 21.87 -10.26 -11.00
N ILE A 68 21.05 -11.31 -10.85
CA ILE A 68 20.89 -12.03 -9.58
C ILE A 68 22.19 -12.70 -9.18
N PHE A 69 22.80 -13.50 -10.06
CA PHE A 69 24.04 -14.20 -9.72
C PHE A 69 25.23 -13.23 -9.62
N GLY A 70 25.28 -12.18 -10.42
CA GLY A 70 26.30 -11.14 -10.30
C GLY A 70 26.20 -10.41 -8.96
N GLY A 71 24.98 -10.01 -8.58
CA GLY A 71 24.70 -9.40 -7.29
C GLY A 71 25.02 -10.31 -6.11
N LEU A 72 24.62 -11.60 -6.16
CA LEU A 72 24.97 -12.60 -5.14
C LEU A 72 26.49 -12.80 -5.03
N SER A 73 27.21 -12.85 -6.15
CA SER A 73 28.67 -12.98 -6.16
C SER A 73 29.34 -11.82 -5.42
N VAL A 74 28.92 -10.58 -5.70
CA VAL A 74 29.46 -9.38 -5.02
C VAL A 74 29.04 -9.36 -3.55
N THR A 75 27.77 -9.63 -3.24
CA THR A 75 27.27 -9.71 -1.86
C THR A 75 28.03 -10.75 -1.04
N ALA A 76 28.26 -11.96 -1.58
CA ALA A 76 29.03 -13.00 -0.92
C ALA A 76 30.51 -12.60 -0.76
N ALA A 77 31.10 -11.93 -1.74
CA ALA A 77 32.47 -11.39 -1.63
C ALA A 77 32.58 -10.34 -0.53
N LEU A 78 31.63 -9.41 -0.44
CA LEU A 78 31.59 -8.40 0.63
C LEU A 78 31.44 -9.05 2.01
N ALA A 79 30.55 -10.04 2.13
CA ALA A 79 30.36 -10.80 3.37
C ALA A 79 31.64 -11.53 3.80
N LEU A 80 32.33 -12.18 2.86
CA LEU A 80 33.63 -12.83 3.12
C LEU A 80 34.73 -11.87 3.57
N ASN A 81 34.67 -10.62 3.10
CA ASN A 81 35.59 -9.56 3.53
C ASN A 81 35.13 -8.87 4.82
N ASN A 82 34.23 -9.50 5.58
CA ASN A 82 33.71 -9.03 6.87
C ASN A 82 33.09 -7.63 6.83
N VAL A 83 32.49 -7.25 5.70
CA VAL A 83 31.64 -6.05 5.64
C VAL A 83 30.37 -6.36 6.45
N GLY A 84 30.25 -5.77 7.64
CA GLY A 84 29.20 -6.09 8.61
C GLY A 84 27.97 -5.17 8.57
N ASN A 85 27.79 -4.41 7.50
CA ASN A 85 26.74 -3.40 7.38
C ASN A 85 25.63 -3.85 6.41
N ALA A 86 24.47 -3.19 6.44
CA ALA A 86 23.34 -3.56 5.59
C ALA A 86 23.64 -3.38 4.09
N ALA A 87 24.60 -2.53 3.73
CA ALA A 87 24.99 -2.23 2.36
C ALA A 87 25.46 -3.48 1.57
N VAL A 88 25.83 -4.56 2.26
CA VAL A 88 26.16 -5.88 1.67
C VAL A 88 25.03 -6.42 0.79
N GLY A 89 23.77 -6.09 1.09
CA GLY A 89 22.62 -6.48 0.26
C GLY A 89 22.42 -5.64 -1.00
N SER A 90 23.02 -4.45 -1.09
CA SER A 90 22.78 -3.52 -2.20
C SER A 90 23.15 -4.06 -3.59
N PRO A 91 24.26 -4.81 -3.79
CA PRO A 91 24.61 -5.35 -5.12
C PRO A 91 23.56 -6.29 -5.67
N LEU A 92 22.90 -7.07 -4.81
CA LEU A 92 21.79 -7.96 -5.21
C LEU A 92 20.62 -7.16 -5.79
N TYR A 93 20.20 -6.10 -5.09
CA TYR A 93 19.09 -5.26 -5.54
C TYR A 93 19.43 -4.46 -6.80
N PHE A 94 20.66 -3.93 -6.91
CA PHE A 94 21.12 -3.31 -8.16
C PHE A 94 21.19 -4.32 -9.31
N GLY A 95 21.64 -5.55 -9.05
CA GLY A 95 21.61 -6.64 -10.01
C GLY A 95 20.19 -6.93 -10.50
N GLN A 96 19.20 -6.97 -9.60
CA GLN A 96 17.79 -7.17 -9.94
C GLN A 96 17.14 -5.97 -10.63
N LEU A 97 17.64 -4.75 -10.42
CA LEU A 97 17.19 -3.55 -11.12
C LEU A 97 17.50 -3.60 -12.63
N LEU A 98 18.65 -4.17 -13.01
CA LEU A 98 19.11 -4.23 -14.40
C LEU A 98 18.10 -4.84 -15.40
N PRO A 99 17.52 -6.03 -15.19
CA PRO A 99 16.53 -6.60 -16.11
C PRO A 99 15.29 -5.73 -16.25
N PHE A 100 14.79 -5.11 -15.17
CA PHE A 100 13.62 -4.23 -15.24
C PHE A 100 13.93 -2.92 -15.96
N ALA A 101 15.10 -2.34 -15.71
CA ALA A 101 15.57 -1.16 -16.43
C ALA A 101 15.71 -1.46 -17.93
N ALA A 102 16.33 -2.59 -18.29
CA ALA A 102 16.46 -3.01 -19.68
C ALA A 102 15.10 -3.30 -20.33
N ALA A 103 14.18 -3.98 -19.64
CA ALA A 103 12.83 -4.24 -20.12
C ALA A 103 12.09 -2.93 -20.46
N TYR A 104 12.14 -1.96 -19.54
CA TYR A 104 11.54 -0.64 -19.74
C TYR A 104 12.18 0.13 -20.89
N LEU A 105 13.52 0.17 -20.96
CA LEU A 105 14.25 0.91 -21.99
C LEU A 105 14.08 0.30 -23.40
N THR A 106 13.89 -1.01 -23.50
CA THR A 106 13.68 -1.72 -24.77
C THR A 106 12.33 -1.37 -25.40
N ASP A 107 11.27 -1.30 -24.60
CA ASP A 107 9.93 -0.93 -25.08
C ASP A 107 9.13 -0.21 -23.99
N ARG A 108 9.28 1.12 -23.91
CA ARG A 108 8.64 1.95 -22.88
C ARG A 108 7.11 1.93 -22.95
N LYS A 109 6.54 1.63 -24.12
CA LYS A 109 5.10 1.66 -24.35
C LYS A 109 4.44 0.40 -23.78
N ASN A 110 5.03 -0.76 -24.06
CA ASN A 110 4.52 -2.05 -23.62
C ASN A 110 5.05 -2.47 -22.23
N ASN A 111 6.32 -2.19 -21.93
CA ASN A 111 6.99 -2.61 -20.68
C ASN A 111 7.00 -1.55 -19.58
N TRP A 112 6.01 -0.66 -19.59
CA TRP A 112 5.82 0.35 -18.54
C TRP A 112 5.71 -0.25 -17.13
N TRP A 113 5.22 -1.49 -17.03
CA TRP A 113 5.07 -2.21 -15.78
C TRP A 113 6.40 -2.39 -15.06
N ALA A 114 7.53 -2.44 -15.79
CA ALA A 114 8.85 -2.69 -15.23
C ALA A 114 9.37 -1.53 -14.36
N LEU A 115 8.79 -0.33 -14.50
CA LEU A 115 9.07 0.81 -13.60
C LEU A 115 8.69 0.52 -12.16
N ILE A 116 7.64 -0.28 -11.92
CA ILE A 116 7.16 -0.59 -10.57
C ILE A 116 8.13 -1.51 -9.84
N PRO A 117 8.41 -2.75 -10.29
CA PRO A 117 9.39 -3.61 -9.63
C PRO A 117 10.80 -3.03 -9.71
N GLY A 118 11.18 -2.37 -10.81
CA GLY A 118 12.47 -1.67 -10.91
C GLY A 118 12.61 -0.58 -9.86
N GLY A 119 11.58 0.24 -9.66
CA GLY A 119 11.55 1.25 -8.61
C GLY A 119 11.66 0.66 -7.20
N VAL A 120 11.00 -0.47 -6.92
CA VAL A 120 11.13 -1.21 -5.66
C VAL A 120 12.55 -1.75 -5.47
N MET A 121 13.19 -2.28 -6.52
CA MET A 121 14.58 -2.75 -6.44
C MET A 121 15.56 -1.61 -6.19
N LEU A 122 15.40 -0.48 -6.89
CA LEU A 122 16.19 0.72 -6.65
C LEU A 122 16.03 1.20 -5.20
N PHE A 123 14.80 1.19 -4.70
CA PHE A 123 14.53 1.50 -3.30
C PHE A 123 15.25 0.56 -2.34
N LEU A 124 15.13 -0.76 -2.50
CA LEU A 124 15.72 -1.74 -1.59
C LEU A 124 17.25 -1.58 -1.57
N ALA A 125 17.85 -1.32 -2.74
CA ALA A 125 19.26 -0.97 -2.84
C ALA A 125 19.60 0.29 -2.02
N MET A 126 18.84 1.37 -2.19
CA MET A 126 19.06 2.63 -1.45
C MET A 126 18.89 2.45 0.06
N VAL A 127 17.93 1.66 0.52
CA VAL A 127 17.75 1.43 1.96
C VAL A 127 18.88 0.66 2.58
N THR A 128 19.36 -0.39 1.91
CA THR A 128 20.54 -1.09 2.41
C THR A 128 21.76 -0.18 2.54
N LEU A 129 21.88 0.85 1.70
CA LEU A 129 22.98 1.84 1.78
C LEU A 129 22.77 2.89 2.88
N LEU A 130 21.53 3.23 3.19
CA LEU A 130 21.21 4.35 4.08
C LEU A 130 20.89 3.92 5.51
N VAL A 131 20.39 2.70 5.74
CA VAL A 131 19.81 2.27 7.03
C VAL A 131 20.80 2.34 8.20
N ASP A 132 22.09 2.14 7.95
CA ASP A 132 23.11 2.22 9.01
C ASP A 132 23.50 3.66 9.36
N ASN A 133 23.18 4.64 8.49
CA ASN A 133 23.59 6.03 8.62
C ASN A 133 22.42 7.01 8.83
N VAL A 134 21.18 6.54 8.65
CA VAL A 134 19.97 7.37 8.64
C VAL A 134 18.96 6.74 9.59
N GLY A 135 18.26 7.58 10.37
CA GLY A 135 17.21 7.11 11.28
C GLY A 135 16.13 6.29 10.55
N GLY A 136 15.66 5.21 11.18
CA GLY A 136 14.72 4.26 10.59
C GLY A 136 13.42 4.90 10.09
N GLU A 137 13.00 5.97 10.75
CA GLU A 137 11.86 6.80 10.36
C GLU A 137 12.07 7.45 8.98
N TRP A 138 13.22 8.08 8.76
CA TRP A 138 13.57 8.71 7.48
C TRP A 138 13.75 7.67 6.37
N VAL A 139 14.32 6.51 6.71
CA VAL A 139 14.43 5.36 5.80
C VAL A 139 13.03 4.88 5.38
N GLY A 140 12.10 4.75 6.33
CA GLY A 140 10.70 4.38 6.07
C GLY A 140 9.93 5.44 5.27
N SER A 141 10.24 6.73 5.47
CA SER A 141 9.68 7.82 4.69
C SER A 141 10.17 7.76 3.24
N LEU A 142 11.49 7.67 3.05
CA LEU A 142 12.11 7.51 1.73
C LEU A 142 11.59 6.28 1.00
N PHE A 143 11.28 5.20 1.72
CA PHE A 143 10.66 4.00 1.16
C PHE A 143 9.36 4.27 0.45
N LEU A 144 8.38 4.77 1.20
CA LEU A 144 7.05 5.01 0.69
C LEU A 144 7.08 6.09 -0.39
N PHE A 145 7.97 7.08 -0.24
CA PHE A 145 8.19 8.11 -1.24
C PHE A 145 8.70 7.53 -2.57
N LEU A 146 9.72 6.67 -2.56
CA LEU A 146 10.28 6.08 -3.79
C LEU A 146 9.32 5.10 -4.48
N ILE A 147 8.53 4.33 -3.72
CA ILE A 147 7.44 3.55 -4.33
C ILE A 147 6.43 4.50 -4.97
N GLY A 148 6.00 5.55 -4.26
CA GLY A 148 5.09 6.57 -4.81
C GLY A 148 5.63 7.20 -6.09
N LEU A 149 6.93 7.52 -6.11
CA LEU A 149 7.63 8.07 -7.27
C LEU A 149 7.59 7.12 -8.46
N SER A 150 7.70 5.81 -8.23
CA SER A 150 7.63 4.78 -9.28
C SER A 150 6.26 4.78 -9.97
N PHE A 151 5.17 4.84 -9.20
CA PHE A 151 3.81 5.00 -9.75
C PHE A 151 3.60 6.37 -10.40
N PHE A 152 4.20 7.42 -9.86
CA PHE A 152 4.13 8.75 -10.44
C PHE A 152 4.79 8.80 -11.82
N VAL A 153 5.95 8.17 -11.99
CA VAL A 153 6.62 8.04 -13.30
C VAL A 153 5.77 7.22 -14.28
N VAL A 154 5.07 6.16 -13.81
CA VAL A 154 4.12 5.41 -14.65
C VAL A 154 2.99 6.32 -15.16
N TYR A 155 2.48 7.21 -14.33
CA TYR A 155 1.48 8.22 -14.72
C TYR A 155 2.06 9.26 -15.70
N LEU A 156 3.27 9.77 -15.45
CA LEU A 156 3.92 10.73 -16.34
C LEU A 156 4.20 10.14 -17.73
N ASN A 157 4.53 8.85 -17.79
CA ASN A 157 4.74 8.13 -19.05
C ASN A 157 3.43 7.98 -19.86
N ASN A 158 2.29 7.84 -19.19
CA ASN A 158 0.99 7.83 -19.85
C ASN A 158 -0.12 8.36 -18.93
N ARG A 159 -0.53 9.62 -19.17
CA ARG A 159 -1.52 10.33 -18.34
C ARG A 159 -2.94 9.72 -18.38
N THR A 160 -3.20 8.80 -19.32
CA THR A 160 -4.46 8.02 -19.32
C THR A 160 -4.55 7.05 -18.13
N ARG A 161 -3.40 6.70 -17.52
CA ARG A 161 -3.32 5.82 -16.35
C ARG A 161 -3.51 6.59 -15.04
N SER A 162 -4.63 7.28 -14.91
CA SER A 162 -4.92 8.11 -13.73
C SER A 162 -4.96 7.31 -12.42
N TRP A 163 -5.18 5.99 -12.48
CA TRP A 163 -5.06 5.10 -11.31
C TRP A 163 -3.68 5.19 -10.66
N ALA A 164 -2.60 5.32 -11.44
CA ALA A 164 -1.22 5.35 -10.93
C ALA A 164 -0.94 6.66 -10.19
N LEU A 165 -1.57 7.76 -10.61
CA LEU A 165 -1.49 9.04 -9.90
C LEU A 165 -2.14 8.95 -8.51
N LEU A 166 -3.29 8.28 -8.40
CA LEU A 166 -3.97 8.06 -7.12
C LEU A 166 -3.10 7.24 -6.18
N VAL A 167 -2.53 6.13 -6.66
CA VAL A 167 -1.62 5.29 -5.88
C VAL A 167 -0.37 6.08 -5.46
N ALA A 168 0.26 6.81 -6.38
CA ALA A 168 1.41 7.67 -6.08
C ALA A 168 1.09 8.72 -5.00
N TYR A 169 -0.05 9.39 -5.14
CA TYR A 169 -0.51 10.39 -4.17
C TYR A 169 -0.68 9.79 -2.77
N ILE A 170 -1.38 8.65 -2.65
CA ILE A 170 -1.56 7.98 -1.35
C ILE A 170 -0.21 7.58 -0.75
N LEU A 171 0.71 7.04 -1.54
CA LEU A 171 2.04 6.66 -1.08
C LEU A 171 2.88 7.88 -0.66
N PHE A 172 2.78 9.01 -1.35
CA PHE A 172 3.41 10.25 -0.91
C PHE A 172 2.84 10.76 0.41
N VAL A 173 1.53 10.67 0.62
CA VAL A 173 0.93 11.01 1.92
C VAL A 173 1.42 10.03 3.00
N LEU A 174 1.42 8.73 2.73
CA LEU A 174 1.90 7.70 3.64
C LEU A 174 3.40 7.88 3.98
N SER A 175 4.19 8.41 3.06
CA SER A 175 5.61 8.72 3.30
C SER A 175 5.84 9.76 4.40
N ILE A 176 4.84 10.58 4.70
CA ILE A 176 4.91 11.58 5.76
C ILE A 176 4.83 10.91 7.14
N ALA A 177 4.16 9.76 7.29
CA ALA A 177 3.93 9.12 8.59
C ALA A 177 5.22 8.80 9.35
N PRO A 178 6.18 8.07 8.72
CA PRO A 178 7.44 7.78 9.39
C PRO A 178 8.21 9.06 9.72
N ALA A 179 8.26 10.03 8.80
CA ALA A 179 8.93 11.31 9.04
C ALA A 179 8.33 12.08 10.23
N MET A 180 7.01 12.06 10.39
CA MET A 180 6.32 12.67 11.53
C MET A 180 6.73 12.07 12.88
N ALA A 181 7.05 10.77 12.92
CA ALA A 181 7.55 10.09 14.11
C ALA A 181 8.85 10.71 14.65
N SER A 182 9.67 11.32 13.77
CA SER A 182 10.93 11.96 14.15
C SER A 182 10.77 13.30 14.88
N PHE A 183 9.59 13.94 14.85
CA PHE A 183 9.41 15.28 15.43
C PHE A 183 9.05 15.27 16.93
N GLY A 184 8.83 14.11 17.53
CA GLY A 184 8.48 13.95 18.94
C GLY A 184 7.12 14.56 19.33
N GLY A 185 6.78 14.47 20.62
CA GLY A 185 5.50 14.98 21.15
C GLY A 185 4.27 14.30 20.52
N ASP A 186 3.18 15.05 20.40
CA ASP A 186 1.90 14.54 19.87
C ASP A 186 1.81 14.58 18.33
N VAL A 187 2.85 15.07 17.64
CA VAL A 187 2.87 15.18 16.16
C VAL A 187 2.49 13.87 15.47
N PRO A 188 3.03 12.69 15.84
CA PRO A 188 2.71 11.44 15.16
C PRO A 188 1.24 11.03 15.33
N ALA A 189 0.58 11.46 16.41
CA ALA A 189 -0.83 11.16 16.64
C ALA A 189 -1.72 11.82 15.57
N TYR A 190 -1.36 13.02 15.10
CA TYR A 190 -2.10 13.75 14.06
C TYR A 190 -2.00 13.13 12.66
N PHE A 191 -1.09 12.16 12.44
CA PHE A 191 -0.95 11.54 11.13
C PHE A 191 -2.26 10.92 10.64
N GLY A 192 -3.04 10.28 11.54
CA GLY A 192 -4.33 9.69 11.19
C GLY A 192 -5.29 10.72 10.58
N SER A 193 -5.42 11.90 11.21
CA SER A 193 -6.23 13.00 10.69
C SER A 193 -5.72 13.54 9.37
N ILE A 194 -4.41 13.77 9.27
CA ILE A 194 -3.76 14.28 8.05
C ILE A 194 -3.98 13.31 6.91
N PHE A 195 -3.80 12.02 7.14
CA PHE A 195 -4.01 10.96 6.15
C PHE A 195 -5.46 10.94 5.67
N LEU A 196 -6.44 10.92 6.58
CA LEU A 196 -7.86 10.91 6.23
C LEU A 196 -8.24 12.14 5.40
N PHE A 197 -7.81 13.33 5.80
CA PHE A 197 -8.08 14.55 5.05
C PHE A 197 -7.38 14.57 3.69
N ALA A 198 -6.12 14.13 3.63
CA ALA A 198 -5.38 14.03 2.39
C ALA A 198 -6.06 13.05 1.41
N VAL A 199 -6.54 11.89 1.88
CA VAL A 199 -7.28 10.94 1.03
C VAL A 199 -8.63 11.52 0.57
N ALA A 200 -9.22 12.46 1.31
CA ALA A 200 -10.42 13.18 0.86
C ALA A 200 -10.16 14.10 -0.35
N LEU A 201 -8.95 14.65 -0.50
CA LEU A 201 -8.61 15.65 -1.53
C LEU A 201 -8.81 15.14 -2.97
N PRO A 202 -8.38 13.92 -3.37
CA PRO A 202 -8.70 13.36 -4.68
C PRO A 202 -10.20 13.30 -4.98
N PHE A 203 -11.03 12.99 -3.98
CA PHE A 203 -12.48 12.94 -4.15
C PHE A 203 -13.09 14.34 -4.29
N PHE A 204 -12.61 15.33 -3.52
CA PHE A 204 -12.98 16.73 -3.75
C PHE A 204 -12.59 17.19 -5.15
N TYR A 205 -11.38 16.84 -5.60
CA TYR A 205 -10.91 17.17 -6.94
C TYR A 205 -11.83 16.59 -8.03
N ILE A 206 -12.20 15.31 -7.94
CA ILE A 206 -13.14 14.65 -8.85
C ILE A 206 -14.49 15.38 -8.83
N TYR A 207 -15.01 15.68 -7.64
CA TYR A 207 -16.29 16.35 -7.45
C TYR A 207 -16.35 17.76 -8.07
N TYR A 208 -15.30 18.57 -7.89
CA TYR A 208 -15.28 19.94 -8.43
C TYR A 208 -14.95 19.98 -9.93
N ARG A 209 -14.21 18.99 -10.46
CA ARG A 209 -13.83 18.95 -11.88
C ARG A 209 -14.97 18.49 -12.80
N SER A 210 -15.83 17.58 -12.35
CA SER A 210 -16.93 17.04 -13.16
C SER A 210 -18.25 17.06 -12.38
N SER A 211 -18.63 18.23 -11.87
CA SER A 211 -19.72 18.35 -10.88
C SER A 211 -21.07 17.78 -11.35
N GLY A 212 -21.38 17.75 -12.65
CA GLY A 212 -22.66 17.21 -13.14
C GLY A 212 -22.78 15.67 -13.05
N ASP A 213 -21.72 14.95 -13.43
CA ASP A 213 -21.77 13.49 -13.60
C ASP A 213 -21.17 12.74 -12.40
N GLN A 214 -20.26 13.37 -11.66
CA GLN A 214 -19.48 12.73 -10.59
C GLN A 214 -19.89 13.23 -9.19
N TRP A 215 -21.19 13.52 -9.01
CA TRP A 215 -21.77 13.97 -7.74
C TRP A 215 -21.46 13.02 -6.58
N TRP A 216 -21.30 11.72 -6.83
CA TRP A 216 -21.03 10.70 -5.82
C TRP A 216 -19.70 10.93 -5.08
N ALA A 217 -18.74 11.62 -5.69
CA ALA A 217 -17.41 11.82 -5.12
C ALA A 217 -17.42 12.69 -3.85
N ILE A 218 -18.43 13.53 -3.65
CA ILE A 218 -18.57 14.29 -2.39
C ILE A 218 -18.83 13.38 -1.20
N ILE A 219 -19.40 12.19 -1.40
CA ILE A 219 -19.74 11.28 -0.30
C ILE A 219 -18.48 10.74 0.37
N PRO A 220 -17.54 10.04 -0.33
CA PRO A 220 -16.28 9.66 0.27
C PRO A 220 -15.48 10.87 0.80
N ALA A 221 -15.46 11.99 0.07
CA ALA A 221 -14.76 13.19 0.50
C ALA A 221 -15.27 13.72 1.85
N GLY A 222 -16.58 13.84 1.99
CA GLY A 222 -17.25 14.33 3.20
C GLY A 222 -17.12 13.38 4.39
N VAL A 223 -17.25 12.07 4.16
CA VAL A 223 -17.03 11.04 5.19
C VAL A 223 -15.59 11.13 5.73
N LEU A 224 -14.60 11.08 4.85
CA LEU A 224 -13.18 11.14 5.24
C LEU A 224 -12.82 12.45 5.93
N THR A 225 -13.37 13.58 5.47
CA THR A 225 -13.17 14.88 6.12
C THR A 225 -13.78 14.90 7.52
N THR A 226 -14.97 14.35 7.68
CA THR A 226 -15.64 14.27 9.00
C THR A 226 -14.84 13.39 9.95
N LEU A 227 -14.34 12.24 9.48
CA LEU A 227 -13.46 11.38 10.27
C LEU A 227 -12.16 12.08 10.65
N ALA A 228 -11.53 12.83 9.72
CA ALA A 228 -10.34 13.62 10.00
C ALA A 228 -10.57 14.68 11.08
N VAL A 229 -11.76 15.31 11.10
CA VAL A 229 -12.14 16.28 12.14
C VAL A 229 -12.31 15.58 13.49
N ILE A 230 -13.03 14.45 13.52
CA ILE A 230 -13.23 13.66 14.74
C ILE A 230 -11.90 13.20 15.32
N THR A 231 -11.00 12.66 14.48
CA THR A 231 -9.68 12.22 14.93
C THR A 231 -8.87 13.39 15.47
N THR A 232 -8.89 14.56 14.83
CA THR A 232 -8.20 15.75 15.34
C THR A 232 -8.76 16.22 16.67
N PHE A 233 -10.08 16.24 16.85
CA PHE A 233 -10.70 16.66 18.11
C PHE A 233 -10.45 15.66 19.25
N ALA A 234 -10.40 14.36 18.94
CA ALA A 234 -10.00 13.35 19.90
C ALA A 234 -8.55 13.56 20.37
N ILE A 235 -7.62 13.79 19.44
CA ILE A 235 -6.21 14.04 19.78
C ILE A 235 -6.04 15.36 20.55
N ALA A 236 -6.79 16.40 20.20
CA ALA A 236 -6.76 17.70 20.88
C ALA A 236 -7.38 17.68 22.29
N GLY A 237 -7.88 16.53 22.76
CA GLY A 237 -8.55 16.41 24.05
C GLY A 237 -9.90 17.12 24.11
N TRP A 238 -10.56 17.34 22.98
CA TRP A 238 -11.93 17.86 22.93
C TRP A 238 -12.96 16.73 23.00
N ILE A 239 -12.52 15.48 22.79
CA ILE A 239 -13.31 14.26 22.94
C ILE A 239 -12.51 13.34 23.87
N THR A 240 -12.75 13.42 25.18
CA THR A 240 -11.89 12.79 26.20
C THR A 240 -12.43 11.50 26.79
N ASP A 241 -13.75 11.27 26.77
CA ASP A 241 -14.39 10.15 27.48
C ASP A 241 -15.29 9.31 26.58
N ALA A 242 -15.34 8.00 26.84
CA ALA A 242 -16.32 7.06 26.26
C ALA A 242 -17.78 7.49 26.55
N ASN A 243 -18.02 8.14 27.70
CA ASN A 243 -19.33 8.71 28.07
C ASN A 243 -19.71 9.94 27.21
N GLN A 244 -18.77 10.52 26.46
CA GLN A 244 -18.98 11.59 25.49
C GLN A 244 -19.09 11.06 24.05
N GLY A 245 -19.31 9.75 23.86
CA GLY A 245 -19.54 9.14 22.54
C GLY A 245 -20.62 9.87 21.72
N GLY A 246 -21.56 10.56 22.39
CA GLY A 246 -22.54 11.43 21.74
C GLY A 246 -21.97 12.63 20.98
N PHE A 247 -20.86 13.23 21.41
CA PHE A 247 -20.22 14.34 20.68
C PHE A 247 -19.54 13.87 19.40
N ALA A 248 -18.75 12.79 19.47
CA ALA A 248 -18.15 12.18 18.28
C ALA A 248 -19.22 11.72 17.29
N ASN A 249 -20.29 11.08 17.80
CA ASN A 249 -21.41 10.66 16.98
C ASN A 249 -22.18 11.84 16.39
N ALA A 250 -22.36 12.94 17.15
CA ALA A 250 -22.98 14.15 16.64
C ALA A 250 -22.17 14.76 15.50
N ILE A 251 -20.84 14.90 15.65
CA ILE A 251 -19.96 15.39 14.59
C ILE A 251 -20.06 14.48 13.37
N LEU A 252 -20.04 13.17 13.56
CA LEU A 252 -20.18 12.20 12.47
C LEU A 252 -21.51 12.39 11.72
N MET A 253 -22.63 12.36 12.45
CA MET A 253 -23.97 12.46 11.89
C MET A 253 -24.22 13.82 11.22
N LEU A 254 -23.80 14.93 11.84
CA LEU A 254 -23.93 16.27 11.26
C LEU A 254 -22.99 16.48 10.06
N GLY A 255 -21.76 15.98 10.10
CA GLY A 255 -20.83 16.03 8.97
C GLY A 255 -21.33 15.22 7.77
N LEU A 256 -21.90 14.04 8.02
CA LEU A 256 -22.60 13.26 6.98
C LEU A 256 -23.86 13.98 6.49
N ALA A 257 -24.66 14.58 7.38
CA ALA A 257 -25.84 15.36 6.99
C ALA A 257 -25.46 16.51 6.05
N ALA A 258 -24.39 17.24 6.34
CA ALA A 258 -23.84 18.29 5.48
C ALA A 258 -23.36 17.74 4.13
N THR A 259 -22.73 16.56 4.13
CA THR A 259 -22.31 15.85 2.91
C THR A 259 -23.50 15.52 2.01
N PHE A 260 -24.56 14.91 2.57
CA PHE A 260 -25.78 14.62 1.81
C PHE A 260 -26.60 15.87 1.48
N ALA A 261 -26.50 16.95 2.28
CA ALA A 261 -27.12 18.22 1.97
C ALA A 261 -26.52 18.82 0.69
N ALA A 262 -25.20 18.69 0.51
CA ALA A 262 -24.54 19.08 -0.74
C ALA A 262 -25.06 18.25 -1.94
N VAL A 263 -25.28 16.93 -1.75
CA VAL A 263 -25.87 16.05 -2.79
C VAL A 263 -27.31 16.47 -3.12
N TRP A 264 -28.12 16.76 -2.11
CA TRP A 264 -29.51 17.15 -2.28
C TRP A 264 -29.64 18.54 -2.93
N LEU A 265 -28.99 19.56 -2.36
CA LEU A 265 -29.18 20.95 -2.76
C LEU A 265 -28.49 21.28 -4.10
N ARG A 266 -27.31 20.71 -4.36
CA ARG A 266 -26.54 21.03 -5.58
C ARG A 266 -26.88 20.14 -6.77
N HIS A 267 -27.33 18.89 -6.53
CA HIS A 267 -27.59 17.91 -7.60
C HIS A 267 -29.04 17.44 -7.67
N ALA A 268 -29.92 18.06 -6.87
CA ALA A 268 -31.36 17.81 -6.83
C ALA A 268 -31.73 16.32 -6.68
N LYS A 269 -30.91 15.52 -5.97
CA LYS A 269 -31.18 14.10 -5.75
C LYS A 269 -32.19 13.93 -4.60
N PRO A 270 -33.44 13.51 -4.86
CA PRO A 270 -34.51 13.56 -3.87
C PRO A 270 -34.29 12.58 -2.70
N TRP A 271 -33.63 11.44 -2.95
CA TRP A 271 -33.30 10.48 -1.90
C TRP A 271 -32.34 11.06 -0.85
N ALA A 272 -31.42 11.95 -1.26
CA ALA A 272 -30.44 12.55 -0.36
C ALA A 272 -31.09 13.49 0.65
N LYS A 273 -32.23 14.11 0.31
CA LYS A 273 -33.01 14.94 1.24
C LYS A 273 -33.40 14.18 2.50
N ILE A 274 -33.95 12.98 2.33
CA ILE A 274 -34.40 12.14 3.45
C ILE A 274 -33.21 11.78 4.32
N VAL A 275 -32.10 11.37 3.70
CA VAL A 275 -30.86 11.02 4.41
C VAL A 275 -30.30 12.21 5.18
N THR A 276 -30.24 13.41 4.58
CA THR A 276 -29.84 14.65 5.28
C THR A 276 -30.69 14.93 6.50
N ILE A 277 -32.02 14.88 6.36
CA ILE A 277 -32.95 15.18 7.47
C ILE A 277 -32.76 14.17 8.60
N VAL A 278 -32.73 12.87 8.28
CA VAL A 278 -32.55 11.81 9.27
C VAL A 278 -31.22 11.97 9.99
N LEU A 279 -30.11 12.16 9.28
CA LEU A 279 -28.79 12.33 9.88
C LEU A 279 -28.68 13.63 10.69
N ALA A 280 -29.30 14.72 10.24
CA ALA A 280 -29.33 15.98 10.99
C ALA A 280 -30.09 15.80 12.31
N VAL A 281 -31.24 15.15 12.29
CA VAL A 281 -32.02 14.83 13.50
C VAL A 281 -31.21 13.94 14.43
N LEU A 282 -30.60 12.86 13.92
CA LEU A 282 -29.76 11.96 14.72
C LEU A 282 -28.53 12.68 15.31
N GLY A 283 -27.93 13.61 14.56
CA GLY A 283 -26.82 14.42 15.04
C GLY A 283 -27.23 15.36 16.18
N VAL A 284 -28.36 16.05 16.04
CA VAL A 284 -28.93 16.90 17.10
C VAL A 284 -29.29 16.07 18.32
N VAL A 285 -29.96 14.93 18.15
CA VAL A 285 -30.28 14.00 19.24
C VAL A 285 -29.00 13.54 19.94
N SER A 286 -27.93 13.24 19.20
CA SER A 286 -26.66 12.80 19.79
C SER A 286 -26.01 13.88 20.69
N LEU A 287 -26.23 15.17 20.41
CA LEU A 287 -25.76 16.27 21.27
C LEU A 287 -26.51 16.34 22.60
N PHE A 288 -27.84 16.19 22.57
CA PHE A 288 -28.69 16.36 23.76
C PHE A 288 -28.85 15.08 24.59
N PHE A 289 -28.66 13.91 23.97
CA PHE A 289 -28.91 12.61 24.59
C PHE A 289 -27.64 11.75 24.69
N ALA A 290 -26.45 12.35 24.59
CA ALA A 290 -25.16 11.67 24.70
C ALA A 290 -25.10 10.70 25.91
N SER A 291 -25.56 11.16 27.08
CA SER A 291 -25.59 10.40 28.34
C SER A 291 -26.63 9.27 28.39
N TYR A 292 -27.57 9.24 27.45
CA TYR A 292 -28.66 8.25 27.39
C TYR A 292 -28.55 7.31 26.18
N THR A 293 -27.49 7.45 25.36
CA THR A 293 -27.29 6.64 24.17
C THR A 293 -27.28 5.13 24.47
N GLU A 294 -26.76 4.74 25.63
CA GLU A 294 -26.77 3.34 26.09
C GLU A 294 -28.19 2.79 26.35
N ILE A 295 -29.16 3.65 26.65
CA ILE A 295 -30.55 3.26 26.93
C ILE A 295 -31.41 3.40 25.67
N ILE A 296 -31.18 4.44 24.86
CA ILE A 296 -31.98 4.76 23.68
C ILE A 296 -31.93 3.65 22.63
N TRP A 297 -30.75 3.08 22.36
CA TRP A 297 -30.61 2.01 21.36
C TRP A 297 -31.38 0.74 21.75
N PRO A 298 -31.21 0.18 22.97
CA PRO A 298 -32.05 -0.91 23.46
C PRO A 298 -33.54 -0.58 23.39
N LEU A 299 -33.96 0.62 23.80
CA LEU A 299 -35.37 1.02 23.78
C LEU A 299 -35.93 1.07 22.36
N ALA A 300 -35.18 1.62 21.40
CA ALA A 300 -35.57 1.65 19.99
C ALA A 300 -35.71 0.23 19.42
N ILE A 301 -34.76 -0.66 19.72
CA ILE A 301 -34.82 -2.08 19.32
C ILE A 301 -36.06 -2.77 19.94
N ILE A 302 -36.33 -2.53 21.23
CA ILE A 302 -37.52 -3.07 21.91
C ILE A 302 -38.81 -2.57 21.26
N LEU A 303 -38.92 -1.27 20.97
CA LEU A 303 -40.11 -0.68 20.35
C LEU A 303 -40.32 -1.19 18.92
N VAL A 304 -39.25 -1.31 18.12
CA VAL A 304 -39.32 -1.92 16.78
C VAL A 304 -39.73 -3.39 16.88
N GLY A 305 -39.15 -4.15 17.82
CA GLY A 305 -39.52 -5.53 18.08
C GLY A 305 -40.99 -5.68 18.49
N ALA A 306 -41.48 -4.82 19.39
CA ALA A 306 -42.87 -4.77 19.81
C ALA A 306 -43.82 -4.42 18.66
N TYR A 307 -43.44 -3.48 17.79
CA TYR A 307 -44.19 -3.14 16.59
C TYR A 307 -44.26 -4.31 15.60
N LEU A 308 -43.14 -4.97 15.32
CA LEU A 308 -43.09 -6.14 14.45
C LEU A 308 -43.96 -7.27 15.00
N LEU A 309 -43.86 -7.56 16.30
CA LEU A 309 -44.72 -8.54 16.99
C LEU A 309 -46.20 -8.18 16.84
N TYR A 310 -46.55 -6.92 17.08
CA TYR A 310 -47.92 -6.43 16.94
C TYR A 310 -48.45 -6.58 15.50
N THR A 311 -47.64 -6.23 14.50
CA THR A 311 -48.02 -6.41 13.09
C THR A 311 -48.14 -7.88 12.68
N ALA A 312 -47.31 -8.77 13.24
CA ALA A 312 -47.39 -10.21 13.00
C ALA A 312 -48.63 -10.85 13.65
N LEU A 313 -49.06 -10.33 14.80
CA LEU A 313 -50.26 -10.79 15.52
C LEU A 313 -51.56 -10.16 14.98
N ARG A 314 -51.49 -9.15 14.11
CA ARG A 314 -52.70 -8.62 13.47
C ARG A 314 -53.29 -9.67 12.54
N PRO A 315 -54.56 -10.07 12.72
CA PRO A 315 -55.23 -10.96 11.79
C PRO A 315 -55.24 -10.30 10.42
N LYS A 316 -54.74 -11.03 9.40
CA LYS A 316 -54.91 -10.62 8.01
C LYS A 316 -56.41 -10.59 7.73
N MET A 317 -56.97 -9.39 7.53
CA MET A 317 -58.30 -9.27 6.98
C MET A 317 -58.26 -9.92 5.59
N ALA A 318 -59.05 -11.00 5.44
CA ALA A 318 -59.26 -11.72 4.19
C ALA A 318 -59.99 -10.84 3.18
#